data_AF-A0A4Z0BX49-F1
#
_entry.id   AF-A0A4Z0BX49-F1
#
_cell.length_a   1.000
_cell.length_b   1.000
_cell.length_c   1.000
_cell.angle_alpha   90.00
_cell.angle_beta   90.00
_cell.angle_gamma   90.00
#
_symmetry.space_group_name_H-M   'P 1'
#
loop_
_entity.id
_entity.type
_entity.pdbx_description
1 polymer ?
#
loop_
_entity_poly.entity_id
_entity_poly.type
_entity_poly.pdbx_seq_one_letter_code
_entity_poly.pdbx_strand_id
1 'polypeptide(L)'
;MEQVRTDSDTGSSWDRIITAARAGEPRALECVRNWPRLEAASEERDFSVNVQTLSDPAVSGPRRRREVFVPFTPFSGDEFVRRGVSTQDACDSVRACPPLERFLQFKALGHMSSLERRLFLDDELDARGRKKIGRELQLLAAPGEPIWQNWVDMTPWSHHEQFDGLIRRWMSSPVDLSEQQFFIDNWRDRHWSASAAGEFCDLLGTQLRLFLGIKLVRDMADGIGFCIARLEADPAQATRWAESIGLKLRFDAGATLQPSTSSTAKEMSGPWRAASGR
;
A
#
# COMPACT_ATOMS: atom_id res chain seq x y z
N MET A 1 -43.86 -10.25 47.41
CA MET A 1 -42.87 -9.35 46.78
C MET A 1 -41.66 -10.19 46.45
N GLU A 2 -41.67 -10.78 45.26
CA GLU A 2 -40.58 -11.60 44.77
C GLU A 2 -39.87 -10.75 43.71
N GLN A 3 -38.69 -10.26 44.06
CA GLN A 3 -37.83 -9.49 43.16
C GLN A 3 -37.31 -10.44 42.08
N VAL A 4 -37.95 -10.40 40.92
CA VAL A 4 -37.39 -10.96 39.69
C VAL A 4 -36.12 -10.18 39.35
N ARG A 5 -34.97 -10.80 39.62
CA ARG A 5 -33.70 -10.39 39.04
C ARG A 5 -33.80 -10.59 37.53
N THR A 6 -33.96 -9.50 36.80
CA THR A 6 -33.70 -9.47 35.37
C THR A 6 -32.19 -9.46 35.18
N ASP A 7 -31.62 -10.65 35.00
CA ASP A 7 -30.24 -10.79 34.57
C ASP A 7 -30.06 -10.04 33.24
N SER A 8 -29.10 -9.13 33.26
CA SER A 8 -28.66 -8.29 32.15
C SER A 8 -27.92 -9.14 31.12
N ASP A 9 -28.64 -10.00 30.40
CA ASP A 9 -28.06 -10.90 29.40
C ASP A 9 -28.30 -10.36 27.98
N THR A 10 -27.68 -9.21 27.70
CA THR A 10 -27.67 -8.59 26.37
C THR A 10 -26.29 -8.70 25.74
N GLY A 11 -25.80 -9.94 25.59
CA GLY A 11 -24.89 -10.24 24.49
C GLY A 11 -25.56 -9.73 23.20
N SER A 12 -24.81 -9.00 22.38
CA SER A 12 -25.33 -8.38 21.16
C SER A 12 -26.07 -9.44 20.34
N SER A 13 -27.19 -9.08 19.69
CA SER A 13 -27.95 -10.03 18.84
C SER A 13 -27.03 -10.77 17.85
N TRP A 14 -25.91 -10.16 17.47
CA TRP A 14 -24.84 -10.73 16.66
C TRP A 14 -24.05 -11.85 17.33
N ASP A 15 -23.74 -11.75 18.62
CA ASP A 15 -22.96 -12.76 19.35
C ASP A 15 -23.72 -14.09 19.43
N ARG A 16 -25.05 -14.01 19.59
CA ARG A 16 -25.94 -15.17 19.54
C ARG A 16 -25.94 -15.82 18.16
N ILE A 17 -26.06 -15.02 17.09
CA ILE A 17 -26.02 -15.51 15.71
C ILE A 17 -24.66 -16.15 15.41
N ILE A 18 -23.55 -15.52 15.80
CA ILE A 18 -22.19 -16.05 15.60
C ILE A 18 -22.02 -17.38 16.33
N THR A 19 -22.44 -17.46 17.60
CA THR A 19 -22.33 -18.67 18.42
C THR A 19 -23.15 -19.81 17.81
N ALA A 20 -24.41 -19.54 17.44
CA ALA A 20 -25.29 -20.51 16.79
C ALA A 20 -24.74 -20.98 15.42
N ALA A 21 -24.23 -20.06 14.61
CA ALA A 21 -23.65 -20.38 13.31
C ALA A 21 -22.37 -21.23 13.46
N ARG A 22 -21.51 -20.92 14.44
CA ARG A 22 -20.31 -21.72 14.75
C ARG A 22 -20.65 -23.12 15.24
N ALA A 23 -21.80 -23.29 15.89
CA ALA A 23 -22.35 -24.59 16.27
C ALA A 23 -23.01 -25.35 15.09
N GLY A 24 -23.11 -24.73 13.91
CA GLY A 24 -23.67 -25.35 12.70
C GLY A 24 -25.17 -25.17 12.53
N GLU A 25 -25.82 -24.25 13.25
CA GLU A 25 -27.27 -24.04 13.13
C GLU A 25 -27.64 -23.49 11.74
N PRO A 26 -28.52 -24.16 10.96
CA PRO A 26 -28.78 -23.80 9.56
C PRO A 26 -29.27 -22.36 9.36
N ARG A 27 -30.19 -21.89 10.20
CA ARG A 27 -30.73 -20.52 10.11
C ARG A 27 -29.67 -19.47 10.40
N ALA A 28 -28.83 -19.72 11.41
CA ALA A 28 -27.74 -18.81 11.74
C ALA A 28 -26.67 -18.79 10.63
N LEU A 29 -26.33 -19.94 10.05
CA LEU A 29 -25.44 -20.03 8.88
C LEU A 29 -26.01 -19.28 7.67
N GLU A 30 -27.31 -19.37 7.41
CA GLU A 30 -27.97 -18.61 6.34
C GLU A 30 -27.88 -17.10 6.58
N CYS A 31 -28.08 -16.64 7.82
CA CYS A 31 -27.87 -15.24 8.19
C CYS A 31 -26.44 -14.78 7.93
N VAL A 32 -25.43 -15.56 8.37
CA VAL A 32 -24.00 -15.25 8.13
C VAL A 32 -23.68 -15.24 6.64
N ARG A 33 -24.27 -16.16 5.86
CA ARG A 33 -24.03 -16.24 4.43
C ARG A 33 -24.48 -14.99 3.69
N ASN A 34 -25.56 -14.36 4.16
CA ASN A 34 -26.15 -13.15 3.58
C ASN A 34 -25.49 -11.86 4.06
N TRP A 35 -24.46 -11.92 4.92
CA TRP A 35 -23.70 -10.72 5.27
C TRP A 35 -22.98 -10.15 4.05
N PRO A 36 -22.81 -8.81 3.98
CA PRO A 36 -22.06 -8.18 2.91
C PRO A 36 -20.68 -8.81 2.79
N ARG A 37 -20.39 -9.36 1.61
CA ARG A 37 -19.07 -9.86 1.24
C ARG A 37 -18.49 -8.94 0.19
N LEU A 38 -17.21 -8.65 0.30
CA LEU A 38 -16.49 -8.14 -0.87
C LEU A 38 -16.27 -9.30 -1.84
N GLU A 39 -16.36 -9.01 -3.13
CA GLU A 39 -16.06 -9.97 -4.20
C GLU A 39 -14.68 -10.61 -4.02
N ALA A 40 -13.73 -9.87 -3.43
CA ALA A 40 -12.39 -10.36 -3.09
C ALA A 40 -12.38 -11.58 -2.12
N ALA A 41 -13.44 -11.79 -1.34
CA ALA A 41 -13.56 -12.95 -0.45
C ALA A 41 -13.99 -14.24 -1.18
N SER A 42 -14.26 -14.16 -2.50
CA SER A 42 -14.57 -15.31 -3.34
C SER A 42 -13.34 -15.96 -3.98
N GLU A 43 -12.19 -15.28 -3.94
CA GLU A 43 -10.90 -15.84 -4.36
C GLU A 43 -10.40 -16.87 -3.35
N GLU A 44 -9.78 -17.94 -3.84
CA GLU A 44 -9.10 -18.92 -2.99
C GLU A 44 -7.84 -18.28 -2.39
N ARG A 45 -7.74 -18.31 -1.05
CA ARG A 45 -6.58 -17.82 -0.31
C ARG A 45 -6.22 -18.72 0.84
N ASP A 46 -4.93 -19.03 0.91
CA ASP A 46 -4.33 -19.78 2.00
C ASP A 46 -3.56 -18.81 2.90
N PHE A 47 -3.80 -18.89 4.21
CA PHE A 47 -3.06 -18.14 5.22
C PHE A 47 -2.26 -19.09 6.09
N SER A 48 -1.00 -18.76 6.30
CA SER A 48 -0.19 -19.39 7.33
C SER A 48 -0.43 -18.70 8.68
N VAL A 49 -0.53 -19.49 9.74
CA VAL A 49 -0.75 -19.00 11.11
C VAL A 49 0.50 -19.30 11.95
N ASN A 50 1.18 -18.24 12.41
CA ASN A 50 2.36 -18.34 13.28
C ASN A 50 2.13 -17.55 14.57
N VAL A 51 2.12 -18.23 15.73
CA VAL A 51 1.77 -17.64 17.04
C VAL A 51 0.55 -16.71 16.90
N GLN A 52 -0.55 -17.27 16.37
CA GLN A 52 -1.81 -16.58 16.06
C GLN A 52 -1.76 -15.49 15.00
N THR A 53 -0.59 -15.08 14.50
CA THR A 53 -0.48 -14.07 13.44
C THR A 53 -0.74 -14.71 12.08
N LEU A 54 -1.68 -14.15 11.33
CA LEU A 54 -1.94 -14.54 9.95
C LEU A 54 -0.87 -13.96 9.02
N SER A 55 -0.46 -14.75 8.04
CA SER A 55 0.47 -14.35 6.99
C SER A 55 0.02 -14.91 5.66
N ASP A 56 0.00 -14.07 4.62
CA ASP A 56 -0.24 -14.45 3.24
C ASP A 56 1.09 -14.98 2.64
N PRO A 57 1.26 -16.29 2.44
CA PRO A 57 2.50 -16.88 1.94
C PRO A 57 2.77 -16.52 0.47
N ALA A 58 1.75 -16.05 -0.27
CA ALA A 58 1.94 -15.57 -1.64
C ALA A 58 2.60 -14.18 -1.70
N VAL A 59 2.80 -13.53 -0.54
CA VAL A 59 3.46 -12.23 -0.44
C VAL A 59 4.79 -12.37 0.28
N SER A 60 5.89 -12.31 -0.49
CA SER A 60 7.26 -12.41 0.02
C SER A 60 7.95 -11.05 0.22
N GLY A 61 7.29 -9.95 -0.15
CA GLY A 61 7.90 -8.63 -0.13
C GLY A 61 6.90 -7.51 -0.39
N PRO A 62 7.41 -6.27 -0.48
CA PRO A 62 6.58 -5.10 -0.79
C PRO A 62 5.92 -5.27 -2.16
N ARG A 63 4.70 -4.77 -2.29
CA ARG A 63 3.91 -4.79 -3.54
C ARG A 63 3.81 -3.41 -4.14
N ARG A 64 3.76 -2.36 -3.30
CA ARG A 64 3.56 -0.97 -3.74
C ARG A 64 4.68 -0.08 -3.24
N ARG A 65 5.01 0.95 -4.02
CA ARG A 65 6.05 1.93 -3.63
C ARG A 65 5.75 2.61 -2.28
N ARG A 66 4.48 2.91 -1.99
CA ARG A 66 4.07 3.51 -0.71
C ARG A 66 4.46 2.72 0.55
N GLU A 67 4.76 1.44 0.39
CA GLU A 67 5.13 0.55 1.50
C GLU A 67 6.60 0.71 1.89
N VAL A 68 7.45 1.16 0.97
CA VAL A 68 8.91 1.22 1.12
C VAL A 68 9.51 2.59 0.90
N PHE A 69 8.74 3.57 0.42
CA PHE A 69 9.17 4.95 0.32
C PHE A 69 8.56 5.80 1.43
N VAL A 70 9.34 6.78 1.92
CA VAL A 70 8.85 7.79 2.87
C VAL A 70 7.66 8.54 2.25
N PRO A 71 6.61 8.88 3.02
CA PRO A 71 5.56 9.77 2.55
C PRO A 71 6.12 11.11 2.06
N PHE A 72 5.61 11.60 0.94
CA PHE A 72 6.08 12.83 0.33
C PHE A 72 5.31 14.05 0.82
N THR A 73 6.01 15.17 0.89
CA THR A 73 5.40 16.49 1.09
C THR A 73 4.52 16.82 -0.13
N PRO A 74 3.22 17.10 0.05
CA PRO A 74 2.35 17.45 -1.08
C PRO A 74 2.67 18.83 -1.62
N PHE A 75 2.30 19.08 -2.88
CA PHE A 75 2.34 20.40 -3.53
C PHE A 75 1.10 21.24 -3.21
N SER A 76 0.01 20.64 -2.71
CA SER A 76 -1.25 21.34 -2.42
C SER A 76 -1.97 20.83 -1.16
N GLY A 77 -2.99 21.57 -0.71
CA GLY A 77 -3.95 21.15 0.32
C GLY A 77 -3.96 22.02 1.59
N ASP A 78 -4.97 21.79 2.45
CA ASP A 78 -5.14 22.52 3.72
C ASP A 78 -3.95 22.33 4.67
N GLU A 79 -3.32 21.15 4.67
CA GLU A 79 -2.11 20.90 5.46
C GLU A 79 -0.92 21.72 4.97
N PHE A 80 -0.83 21.98 3.65
CA PHE A 80 0.20 22.82 3.06
C PHE A 80 0.15 24.23 3.65
N VAL A 81 -1.06 24.83 3.65
CA VAL A 81 -1.31 26.17 4.20
C VAL A 81 -1.15 26.21 5.72
N ARG A 82 -1.62 25.18 6.43
CA ARG A 82 -1.55 25.13 7.90
C ARG A 82 -0.15 24.91 8.44
N ARG A 83 0.69 24.15 7.73
CA ARG A 83 2.07 23.84 8.15
C ARG A 83 3.10 24.83 7.62
N GLY A 84 2.67 25.80 6.81
CA GLY A 84 3.58 26.78 6.19
C GLY A 84 4.58 26.13 5.23
N VAL A 85 4.21 24.97 4.67
CA VAL A 85 5.01 24.27 3.66
C VAL A 85 5.04 25.14 2.41
N SER A 86 6.19 25.21 1.75
CA SER A 86 6.38 25.92 0.49
C SER A 86 6.47 24.96 -0.68
N THR A 87 6.26 25.45 -1.91
CA THR A 87 6.43 24.63 -3.13
C THR A 87 7.86 24.12 -3.22
N GLN A 88 8.82 24.88 -2.68
CA GLN A 88 10.21 24.48 -2.58
C GLN A 88 10.40 23.26 -1.68
N ASP A 89 9.71 23.15 -0.54
CA ASP A 89 9.83 21.98 0.33
C ASP A 89 9.33 20.70 -0.36
N ALA A 90 8.28 20.81 -1.17
CA ALA A 90 7.82 19.70 -2.01
C ALA A 90 8.84 19.36 -3.09
N CYS A 91 9.45 20.35 -3.75
CA CYS A 91 10.53 20.14 -4.70
C CYS A 91 11.75 19.47 -4.05
N ASP A 92 12.14 19.89 -2.84
CA ASP A 92 13.25 19.30 -2.09
C ASP A 92 12.94 17.85 -1.69
N SER A 93 11.70 17.56 -1.31
CA SER A 93 11.24 16.18 -1.07
C SER A 93 11.32 15.29 -2.31
N VAL A 94 11.02 15.84 -3.50
CA VAL A 94 11.19 15.13 -4.77
C VAL A 94 12.67 14.88 -5.07
N ARG A 95 13.54 15.89 -4.93
CA ARG A 95 14.99 15.76 -5.17
C ARG A 95 15.66 14.77 -4.24
N ALA A 96 15.16 14.64 -3.01
CA ALA A 96 15.63 13.64 -2.05
C ALA A 96 15.32 12.19 -2.48
N CYS A 97 14.44 11.98 -3.48
CA CYS A 97 14.06 10.67 -3.99
C CYS A 97 14.31 10.55 -5.51
N PRO A 98 15.51 10.10 -5.93
CA PRO A 98 15.86 9.99 -7.35
C PRO A 98 14.91 9.14 -8.22
N PRO A 99 14.30 8.04 -7.72
CA PRO A 99 13.24 7.35 -8.45
C PRO A 99 12.01 8.23 -8.77
N LEU A 100 11.56 9.03 -7.80
CA LEU A 100 10.41 9.92 -8.01
C LEU A 100 10.78 11.08 -8.93
N GLU A 101 11.96 11.66 -8.76
CA GLU A 101 12.47 12.72 -9.62
C GLU A 101 12.50 12.26 -11.09
N ARG A 102 13.07 11.08 -11.37
CA ARG A 102 13.08 10.50 -12.72
C ARG A 102 11.68 10.28 -13.27
N PHE A 103 10.73 9.85 -12.44
CA PHE A 103 9.34 9.70 -12.85
C PHE A 103 8.71 11.05 -13.24
N LEU A 104 8.90 12.09 -12.44
CA LEU A 104 8.38 13.42 -12.74
C LEU A 104 9.07 14.05 -13.96
N GLN A 105 10.38 13.84 -14.12
CA GLN A 105 11.12 14.21 -15.31
C GLN A 105 10.54 13.56 -16.57
N PHE A 106 10.23 12.25 -16.52
CA PHE A 106 9.56 11.56 -17.62
C PHE A 106 8.16 12.14 -17.92
N LYS A 107 7.39 12.48 -16.89
CA LYS A 107 6.07 13.11 -17.07
C LYS A 107 6.17 14.51 -17.67
N ALA A 108 7.14 15.30 -17.24
CA ALA A 108 7.39 16.64 -17.75
C ALA A 108 7.83 16.61 -19.23
N LEU A 109 8.71 15.68 -19.59
CA LEU A 109 9.08 15.44 -20.99
C LEU A 109 7.86 15.02 -21.82
N GLY A 110 6.99 14.17 -21.28
CA GLY A 110 5.73 13.80 -21.95
C GLY A 110 4.79 15.00 -22.15
N HIS A 111 4.70 15.91 -21.18
CA HIS A 111 3.95 17.17 -21.31
C HIS A 111 4.56 18.06 -22.42
N MET A 112 5.88 18.22 -22.42
CA MET A 112 6.60 18.96 -23.45
C MET A 112 6.35 18.40 -24.85
N SER A 113 6.45 17.08 -25.03
CA SER A 113 6.14 16.44 -26.32
C SER A 113 4.67 16.59 -26.72
N SER A 114 3.73 16.66 -25.77
CA SER A 114 2.32 16.93 -26.06
C SER A 114 2.12 18.36 -26.58
N LEU A 115 2.80 19.34 -25.99
CA LEU A 115 2.80 20.73 -26.45
C LEU A 115 3.41 20.87 -27.85
N GLU A 116 4.56 20.25 -28.09
CA GLU A 116 5.20 20.22 -29.42
C GLU A 116 4.25 19.63 -30.45
N ARG A 117 3.65 18.47 -30.16
CA ARG A 117 2.69 17.83 -31.07
C ARG A 117 1.53 18.75 -31.41
N ARG A 118 0.96 19.45 -30.42
CA ARG A 118 -0.11 20.43 -30.65
C ARG A 118 0.38 21.58 -31.52
N LEU A 119 1.59 22.08 -31.30
CA LEU A 119 2.15 23.15 -32.11
C LEU A 119 2.35 22.74 -33.59
N PHE A 120 2.72 21.49 -33.83
CA PHE A 120 3.01 20.96 -35.18
C PHE A 120 1.78 20.43 -35.93
N LEU A 121 0.84 19.78 -35.24
CA LEU A 121 -0.24 19.02 -35.88
C LEU A 121 -1.63 19.68 -35.76
N ASP A 122 -1.79 20.68 -34.90
CA ASP A 122 -3.08 21.34 -34.71
C ASP A 122 -3.20 22.54 -35.68
N ASP A 123 -3.82 22.30 -36.83
CA ASP A 123 -4.06 23.30 -37.86
C ASP A 123 -5.10 24.36 -37.44
N GLU A 124 -5.93 24.07 -36.44
CA GLU A 124 -6.95 24.99 -35.91
C GLU A 124 -6.37 26.00 -34.92
N LEU A 125 -5.10 25.82 -34.54
CA LEU A 125 -4.45 26.60 -33.49
C LEU A 125 -4.06 28.00 -34.00
N ASP A 126 -4.75 29.02 -33.49
CA ASP A 126 -4.54 30.42 -33.86
C ASP A 126 -3.16 30.95 -33.46
N ALA A 127 -2.77 32.10 -34.01
CA ALA A 127 -1.46 32.71 -33.76
C ALA A 127 -1.21 32.96 -32.26
N ARG A 128 -2.25 33.29 -31.50
CA ARG A 128 -2.17 33.53 -30.05
C ARG A 128 -1.88 32.24 -29.29
N GLY A 129 -2.58 31.16 -29.62
CA GLY A 129 -2.38 29.82 -29.05
C GLY A 129 -0.97 29.30 -29.35
N ARG A 130 -0.51 29.45 -30.60
CA ARG A 130 0.85 29.03 -30.99
C ARG A 130 1.91 29.79 -30.21
N LYS A 131 1.76 31.11 -30.04
CA LYS A 131 2.66 31.93 -29.22
C LYS A 131 2.63 31.52 -27.75
N LYS A 132 1.45 31.19 -27.20
CA LYS A 132 1.31 30.71 -25.81
C LYS A 132 2.07 29.39 -25.61
N ILE A 133 1.87 28.41 -26.50
CA ILE A 133 2.56 27.11 -26.44
C ILE A 133 4.07 27.30 -26.62
N GLY A 134 4.50 28.13 -27.56
CA GLY A 134 5.92 28.43 -27.77
C GLY A 134 6.58 29.03 -26.52
N ARG A 135 5.89 29.94 -25.82
CA ARG A 135 6.38 30.48 -24.53
C ARG A 135 6.45 29.41 -23.45
N GLU A 136 5.45 28.54 -23.38
CA GLU A 136 5.42 27.43 -22.42
C GLU A 136 6.59 26.47 -22.62
N LEU A 137 6.87 26.08 -23.87
CA LEU A 137 8.03 25.26 -24.22
C LEU A 137 9.36 25.93 -23.84
N GLN A 138 9.48 27.25 -24.05
CA GLN A 138 10.67 28.01 -23.64
C GLN A 138 10.87 28.01 -22.12
N LEU A 139 9.79 28.12 -21.34
CA LEU A 139 9.86 28.08 -19.87
C LEU A 139 10.22 26.68 -19.37
N LEU A 140 9.64 25.63 -19.95
CA LEU A 140 9.98 24.24 -19.61
C LEU A 140 11.45 23.91 -19.90
N ALA A 141 11.97 24.41 -21.02
CA ALA A 141 13.35 24.20 -21.46
C ALA A 141 14.35 25.25 -20.90
N ALA A 142 13.91 26.10 -19.97
CA ALA A 142 14.78 27.12 -19.39
C ALA A 142 15.97 26.46 -18.66
N PRO A 143 17.20 26.97 -18.86
CA PRO A 143 18.36 26.45 -18.16
C PRO A 143 18.32 26.82 -16.67
N GLY A 144 18.82 25.93 -15.81
CA GLY A 144 18.96 26.18 -14.37
C GLY A 144 18.43 25.02 -13.54
N GLU A 145 17.13 24.77 -13.63
CA GLU A 145 16.45 23.70 -12.90
C GLU A 145 16.07 22.53 -13.84
N PRO A 146 15.81 21.33 -13.30
CA PRO A 146 15.26 20.23 -14.07
C PRO A 146 13.92 20.58 -14.71
N ILE A 147 13.63 19.99 -15.88
CA ILE A 147 12.39 20.28 -16.65
C ILE A 147 11.14 20.03 -15.82
N TRP A 148 11.14 19.01 -14.95
CA TRP A 148 9.99 18.74 -14.08
C TRP A 148 9.71 19.87 -13.09
N GLN A 149 10.74 20.55 -12.61
CA GLN A 149 10.58 21.64 -11.67
C GLN A 149 10.20 22.92 -12.39
N ASN A 150 10.79 23.20 -13.55
CA ASN A 150 10.31 24.27 -14.43
C ASN A 150 8.80 24.11 -14.70
N TRP A 151 8.34 22.87 -14.89
CA TRP A 151 6.93 22.55 -15.07
C TRP A 151 6.07 22.87 -13.84
N VAL A 152 6.55 22.55 -12.64
CA VAL A 152 5.88 22.92 -11.38
C VAL A 152 5.82 24.44 -11.22
N ASP A 153 6.94 25.13 -11.40
CA ASP A 153 7.09 26.57 -11.19
C ASP A 153 6.22 27.40 -12.14
N MET A 154 6.05 26.95 -13.39
CA MET A 154 5.16 27.60 -14.35
C MET A 154 3.67 27.27 -14.13
N THR A 155 3.36 26.22 -13.36
CA THR A 155 1.98 25.80 -13.12
C THR A 155 1.37 26.67 -12.03
N PRO A 156 0.20 27.30 -12.27
CA PRO A 156 -0.47 28.06 -11.23
C PRO A 156 -0.78 27.18 -10.02
N TRP A 157 -0.65 27.73 -8.82
CA TRP A 157 -0.90 27.01 -7.56
C TRP A 157 -2.24 26.25 -7.55
N SER A 158 -3.30 26.84 -8.12
CA SER A 158 -4.63 26.22 -8.21
C SER A 158 -4.65 24.87 -8.93
N HIS A 159 -3.58 24.51 -9.64
CA HIS A 159 -3.43 23.26 -10.36
C HIS A 159 -2.35 22.35 -9.77
N HIS A 160 -1.72 22.71 -8.65
CA HIS A 160 -0.66 21.90 -8.03
C HIS A 160 -1.15 20.51 -7.57
N GLU A 161 -2.45 20.35 -7.29
CA GLU A 161 -3.07 19.07 -6.98
C GLU A 161 -2.82 18.00 -8.08
N GLN A 162 -2.59 18.42 -9.33
CA GLN A 162 -2.27 17.48 -10.40
C GLN A 162 -0.96 16.72 -10.14
N PHE A 163 0.03 17.36 -9.50
CA PHE A 163 1.30 16.76 -9.14
C PHE A 163 1.13 15.80 -7.96
N ASP A 164 0.32 16.16 -6.98
CA ASP A 164 -0.08 15.25 -5.90
C ASP A 164 -0.77 14.01 -6.44
N GLY A 165 -1.64 14.17 -7.43
CA GLY A 165 -2.26 13.06 -8.15
C GLY A 165 -1.24 12.19 -8.88
N LEU A 166 -0.22 12.78 -9.49
CA LEU A 166 0.88 12.03 -10.15
C LEU A 166 1.71 11.24 -9.12
N ILE A 167 2.10 11.87 -8.01
CA ILE A 167 2.87 11.23 -6.93
C ILE A 167 2.04 10.11 -6.30
N ARG A 168 0.76 10.33 -5.99
CA ARG A 168 -0.12 9.31 -5.41
C ARG A 168 -0.28 8.10 -6.32
N ARG A 169 -0.40 8.32 -7.63
CA ARG A 169 -0.43 7.23 -8.63
C ARG A 169 0.89 6.47 -8.68
N TRP A 170 2.01 7.18 -8.66
CA TRP A 170 3.34 6.56 -8.61
C TRP A 170 3.53 5.75 -7.32
N MET A 171 3.18 6.30 -6.16
CA MET A 171 3.21 5.61 -4.86
C MET A 171 2.34 4.35 -4.82
N SER A 172 1.26 4.33 -5.62
CA SER A 172 0.36 3.18 -5.74
C SER A 172 0.81 2.16 -6.78
N SER A 173 1.84 2.47 -7.58
CA SER A 173 2.37 1.57 -8.60
C SER A 173 3.20 0.44 -7.98
N PRO A 174 3.41 -0.67 -8.72
CA PRO A 174 4.26 -1.76 -8.27
C PRO A 174 5.65 -1.28 -7.85
N VAL A 175 6.17 -1.88 -6.79
CA VAL A 175 7.53 -1.62 -6.33
C VAL A 175 8.55 -2.13 -7.36
N ASP A 176 9.63 -1.38 -7.55
CA ASP A 176 10.78 -1.81 -8.34
C ASP A 176 11.93 -2.14 -7.39
N LEU A 177 12.24 -3.43 -7.23
CA LEU A 177 13.28 -3.88 -6.32
C LEU A 177 14.69 -3.44 -6.74
N SER A 178 14.90 -2.99 -7.99
CA SER A 178 16.16 -2.39 -8.41
C SER A 178 16.43 -1.03 -7.75
N GLU A 179 15.40 -0.43 -7.14
CA GLU A 179 15.49 0.84 -6.42
C GLU A 179 15.68 0.67 -4.91
N GLN A 180 15.99 -0.55 -4.43
CA GLN A 180 16.05 -0.87 -3.01
C GLN A 180 17.02 0.01 -2.19
N GLN A 181 18.02 0.66 -2.81
CA GLN A 181 18.90 1.60 -2.13
C GLN A 181 18.20 2.91 -1.69
N PHE A 182 17.00 3.17 -2.21
CA PHE A 182 16.19 4.36 -1.88
C PHE A 182 15.00 4.02 -0.98
N PHE A 183 14.86 2.76 -0.58
CA PHE A 183 13.80 2.37 0.34
C PHE A 183 14.15 2.84 1.75
N ILE A 184 13.13 2.99 2.58
CA ILE A 184 13.27 3.22 4.02
C ILE A 184 14.10 2.13 4.68
N ASP A 185 14.76 2.50 5.78
CA ASP A 185 15.51 1.56 6.60
C ASP A 185 14.61 0.41 7.09
N ASN A 186 15.22 -0.75 7.31
CA ASN A 186 14.54 -1.96 7.82
C ASN A 186 13.35 -2.43 6.97
N TRP A 187 13.23 -2.03 5.70
CA TRP A 187 12.15 -2.51 4.82
C TRP A 187 12.15 -4.03 4.69
N ARG A 188 13.31 -4.69 4.83
CA ARG A 188 13.43 -6.16 4.79
C ARG A 188 12.89 -6.85 6.04
N ASP A 189 12.92 -6.16 7.17
CA ASP A 189 12.49 -6.70 8.46
C ASP A 189 10.97 -6.58 8.66
N ARG A 190 10.28 -5.91 7.74
CA ARG A 190 8.82 -5.76 7.77
C ARG A 190 8.13 -7.09 7.48
N HIS A 191 7.08 -7.37 8.25
CA HIS A 191 6.23 -8.54 8.07
C HIS A 191 5.25 -8.37 6.90
N TRP A 192 5.76 -8.34 5.66
CA TRP A 192 4.97 -8.10 4.45
C TRP A 192 3.80 -9.08 4.29
N SER A 193 4.06 -10.37 4.53
CA SER A 193 3.03 -11.42 4.50
C SER A 193 1.91 -11.15 5.52
N ALA A 194 2.28 -10.71 6.73
CA ALA A 194 1.33 -10.43 7.80
C ALA A 194 0.53 -9.15 7.54
N SER A 195 1.17 -8.13 6.97
CA SER A 195 0.51 -6.88 6.56
C SER A 195 -0.48 -7.14 5.44
N ALA A 196 -0.11 -7.94 4.43
CA ALA A 196 -1.01 -8.32 3.35
C ALA A 196 -2.23 -9.12 3.85
N ALA A 197 -2.01 -10.06 4.78
CA ALA A 197 -3.10 -10.78 5.43
C ALA A 197 -4.01 -9.83 6.24
N GLY A 198 -3.43 -8.86 6.94
CA GLY A 198 -4.18 -7.85 7.69
C GLY A 198 -5.03 -6.93 6.81
N GLU A 199 -4.47 -6.44 5.71
CA GLU A 199 -5.22 -5.64 4.71
C GLU A 199 -6.38 -6.43 4.12
N PHE A 200 -6.15 -7.69 3.72
CA PHE A 200 -7.21 -8.56 3.24
C PHE A 200 -8.28 -8.80 4.31
N CYS A 201 -7.90 -9.04 5.56
CA CYS A 201 -8.85 -9.27 6.63
C CYS A 201 -9.68 -8.02 6.96
N ASP A 202 -9.13 -6.80 6.81
CA ASP A 202 -9.87 -5.54 6.98
C ASP A 202 -11.03 -5.42 5.97
N LEU A 203 -10.89 -6.04 4.80
CA LEU A 203 -11.93 -6.11 3.78
C LEU A 203 -13.10 -7.05 4.18
N LEU A 204 -12.89 -8.07 5.00
CA LEU A 204 -13.93 -9.06 5.35
C LEU A 204 -15.12 -8.47 6.12
N GLY A 205 -15.06 -7.22 6.58
CA GLY A 205 -16.11 -6.63 7.42
C GLY A 205 -16.06 -7.15 8.85
N THR A 206 -16.68 -6.43 9.78
CA THR A 206 -16.53 -6.72 11.23
C THR A 206 -17.22 -8.02 11.63
N GLN A 207 -18.44 -8.28 11.16
CA GLN A 207 -19.20 -9.46 11.56
C GLN A 207 -18.52 -10.76 11.09
N LEU A 208 -18.03 -10.77 9.85
CA LEU A 208 -17.36 -11.94 9.27
C LEU A 208 -16.04 -12.24 9.97
N ARG A 209 -15.24 -11.20 10.26
CA ARG A 209 -14.01 -11.33 11.06
C ARG A 209 -14.32 -11.94 12.43
N LEU A 210 -15.33 -11.43 13.13
CA LEU A 210 -15.73 -11.97 14.43
C LEU A 210 -16.17 -13.43 14.32
N PHE A 211 -16.93 -13.79 13.29
CA PHE A 211 -17.33 -15.18 13.02
C PHE A 211 -16.13 -16.11 12.76
N LEU A 212 -15.16 -15.67 11.97
CA LEU A 212 -13.93 -16.42 11.69
C LEU A 212 -12.93 -16.43 12.86
N GLY A 213 -13.15 -15.61 13.89
CA GLY A 213 -12.22 -15.47 15.02
C GLY A 213 -10.97 -14.66 14.64
N ILE A 214 -11.10 -13.72 13.71
CA ILE A 214 -10.04 -12.84 13.25
C ILE A 214 -10.13 -11.51 13.98
N LYS A 215 -9.05 -11.09 14.61
CA LYS A 215 -8.88 -9.78 15.24
C LYS A 215 -7.83 -8.98 14.49
N LEU A 216 -8.14 -7.72 14.18
CA LEU A 216 -7.14 -6.82 13.63
C LEU A 216 -6.43 -6.06 14.74
N VAL A 217 -5.11 -6.05 14.66
CA VAL A 217 -4.23 -5.24 15.49
C VAL A 217 -3.58 -4.22 14.58
N ARG A 218 -3.85 -2.94 14.85
CA ARG A 218 -3.18 -1.84 14.16
C ARG A 218 -1.93 -1.50 14.95
N ASP A 219 -0.80 -1.53 14.29
CA ASP A 219 0.49 -1.15 14.86
C ASP A 219 1.05 0.05 14.07
N MET A 220 1.81 0.89 14.75
CA MET A 220 2.39 2.11 14.21
C MET A 220 3.91 1.97 14.29
N ALA A 221 4.51 1.21 13.37
CA ALA A 221 5.97 1.19 13.22
C ALA A 221 6.41 2.35 12.31
N ASP A 222 7.39 3.14 12.77
CA ASP A 222 8.03 4.21 11.98
C ASP A 222 7.06 5.25 11.41
N GLY A 223 5.95 5.52 12.10
CA GLY A 223 4.92 6.46 11.65
C GLY A 223 4.05 5.96 10.49
N ILE A 224 4.27 4.73 10.02
CA ILE A 224 3.43 4.05 9.02
C ILE A 224 2.53 3.06 9.76
N GLY A 225 1.24 3.36 9.83
CA GLY A 225 0.27 2.43 10.37
C GLY A 225 0.14 1.21 9.47
N PHE A 226 0.37 0.02 10.03
CA PHE A 226 0.08 -1.24 9.36
C PHE A 226 -0.87 -2.09 10.18
N CYS A 227 -1.61 -2.94 9.49
CA CYS A 227 -2.64 -3.78 10.09
C CYS A 227 -2.17 -5.23 10.06
N ILE A 228 -2.17 -5.90 11.22
CA ILE A 228 -1.89 -7.32 11.33
C ILE A 228 -3.18 -8.03 11.72
N ALA A 229 -3.50 -9.14 11.06
CA ALA A 229 -4.58 -10.02 11.48
C ALA A 229 -4.06 -11.11 12.43
N ARG A 230 -4.76 -11.29 13.55
CA ARG A 230 -4.56 -12.39 14.49
C ARG A 230 -5.76 -13.32 14.46
N LEU A 231 -5.50 -14.62 14.45
CA LEU A 231 -6.52 -15.66 14.56
C LEU A 231 -6.60 -16.12 16.01
N GLU A 232 -7.71 -15.79 16.67
CA GLU A 232 -8.01 -16.21 18.05
C GLU A 232 -8.60 -17.61 18.09
N ALA A 233 -9.21 -18.06 16.99
CA ALA A 233 -9.73 -19.40 16.83
C ALA A 233 -8.63 -20.40 16.45
N ASP A 234 -8.89 -21.69 16.67
CA ASP A 234 -8.07 -22.76 16.11
C ASP A 234 -8.10 -22.72 14.56
N PRO A 235 -6.94 -22.82 13.87
CA PRO A 235 -6.90 -22.72 12.40
C PRO A 235 -7.80 -23.72 11.66
N ALA A 236 -7.91 -24.96 12.16
CA ALA A 236 -8.79 -25.96 11.56
C ALA A 236 -10.28 -25.66 11.82
N GLN A 237 -10.63 -25.03 12.94
CA GLN A 237 -11.99 -24.52 13.17
C GLN A 237 -12.32 -23.34 12.27
N ALA A 238 -11.43 -22.35 12.15
CA ALA A 238 -11.62 -21.18 11.31
C ALA A 238 -11.81 -21.56 9.83
N THR A 239 -11.04 -22.53 9.33
CA THR A 239 -11.18 -23.07 7.97
C THR A 239 -12.56 -23.71 7.78
N ARG A 240 -13.01 -24.56 8.71
CA ARG A 240 -14.35 -25.17 8.65
C ARG A 240 -15.46 -24.12 8.68
N TRP A 241 -15.32 -23.08 9.49
CA TRP A 241 -16.28 -21.97 9.52
C TRP A 241 -16.31 -21.22 8.19
N ALA A 242 -15.16 -20.90 7.59
CA ALA A 242 -15.08 -20.29 6.27
C ALA A 242 -15.80 -21.13 5.19
N GLU A 243 -15.52 -22.43 5.15
CA GLU A 243 -16.16 -23.38 4.23
C GLU A 243 -17.69 -23.45 4.44
N SER A 244 -18.16 -23.43 5.70
CA SER A 244 -19.59 -23.52 6.02
C SER A 244 -20.43 -22.37 5.45
N ILE A 245 -19.80 -21.23 5.20
CA ILE A 245 -20.43 -20.05 4.59
C ILE A 245 -20.02 -19.87 3.13
N GLY A 246 -19.26 -20.80 2.55
CA GLY A 246 -18.84 -20.80 1.14
C GLY A 246 -17.71 -19.82 0.84
N LEU A 247 -16.88 -19.46 1.83
CA LEU A 247 -15.63 -18.74 1.59
C LEU A 247 -14.51 -19.74 1.29
N LYS A 248 -13.61 -19.38 0.37
CA LYS A 248 -12.44 -20.19 0.01
C LYS A 248 -11.19 -19.73 0.76
N LEU A 249 -11.31 -19.61 2.09
CA LEU A 249 -10.22 -19.20 2.96
C LEU A 249 -9.72 -20.41 3.76
N ARG A 250 -8.42 -20.66 3.72
CA ARG A 250 -7.77 -21.72 4.50
C ARG A 250 -6.79 -21.11 5.49
N PHE A 251 -6.75 -21.67 6.68
CA PHE A 251 -5.85 -21.26 7.76
C PHE A 251 -5.01 -22.46 8.18
N ASP A 252 -3.73 -22.44 7.82
CA ASP A 252 -2.79 -23.51 8.14
C ASP A 252 -1.97 -23.12 9.36
N ALA A 253 -2.14 -23.87 10.45
CA ALA A 253 -1.20 -23.82 11.58
C ALA A 253 0.16 -24.23 11.02
N GLY A 254 1.08 -23.27 10.88
CA GLY A 254 2.22 -23.41 9.96
C GLY A 254 2.90 -24.78 10.02
N ALA A 255 3.07 -25.41 8.86
CA ALA A 255 4.18 -26.30 8.68
C ALA A 255 5.43 -25.50 9.05
N THR A 256 6.13 -25.95 10.10
CA THR A 256 7.40 -25.40 10.59
C THR A 256 8.18 -24.81 9.42
N LEU A 257 8.39 -23.49 9.42
CA LEU A 257 9.33 -22.83 8.53
C LEU A 257 10.65 -23.60 8.66
N GLN A 258 10.97 -24.47 7.70
CA GLN A 258 12.31 -24.99 7.63
C GLN A 258 13.20 -23.76 7.43
N PRO A 259 14.21 -23.54 8.29
CA PRO A 259 15.15 -22.46 8.07
C PRO A 259 15.70 -22.67 6.67
N SER A 260 15.55 -21.66 5.81
CA SER A 260 16.21 -21.63 4.52
C SER A 260 17.67 -21.92 4.79
N THR A 261 18.12 -23.11 4.38
CA THR A 261 19.52 -23.46 4.47
C THR A 261 20.27 -22.39 3.71
N SER A 262 21.10 -21.68 4.45
CA SER A 262 22.13 -20.79 3.97
C SER A 262 22.78 -21.43 2.75
N SER A 263 22.42 -20.94 1.56
CA SER A 263 23.20 -21.21 0.36
C SER A 263 24.54 -20.51 0.57
N THR A 264 25.51 -21.32 0.95
CA THR A 264 26.95 -21.10 0.95
C THR A 264 27.37 -19.92 0.08
N ALA A 265 27.68 -18.80 0.74
CA ALA A 265 28.65 -17.85 0.24
C ALA A 265 29.96 -18.62 0.07
N LYS A 266 30.24 -19.05 -1.16
CA LYS A 266 31.52 -19.61 -1.53
C LYS A 266 32.53 -18.47 -1.44
N GLU A 267 33.31 -18.49 -0.36
CA GLU A 267 34.57 -17.76 -0.24
C GLU A 267 35.36 -17.88 -1.55
N MET A 268 35.52 -16.76 -2.24
CA MET A 268 36.68 -16.53 -3.08
C MET A 268 37.50 -15.44 -2.40
N SER A 269 38.30 -15.88 -1.41
CA SER A 269 39.53 -15.20 -1.05
C SER A 269 40.43 -15.15 -2.28
N GLY A 270 40.66 -13.96 -2.82
CA GLY A 270 41.65 -13.66 -3.85
C GLY A 270 42.42 -12.40 -3.43
N PRO A 271 43.76 -12.47 -3.29
CA PRO A 271 44.53 -11.43 -2.63
C PRO A 271 44.84 -10.28 -3.59
N TRP A 272 44.30 -9.09 -3.33
CA TRP A 272 44.85 -7.86 -3.92
C TRP A 272 45.98 -7.36 -3.04
N ARG A 273 47.20 -7.76 -3.41
CA ARG A 273 48.43 -7.15 -2.91
C ARG A 273 48.50 -5.69 -3.32
N ALA A 274 48.82 -4.85 -2.35
CA ALA A 274 49.38 -3.54 -2.56
C ALA A 274 50.66 -3.62 -3.42
N ALA A 275 50.78 -2.70 -4.37
CA ALA A 275 52.06 -2.32 -4.95
C ALA A 275 52.16 -0.79 -4.90
N SER A 276 52.68 -0.33 -3.78
CA SER A 276 53.35 0.96 -3.63
C SER A 276 54.76 0.88 -4.22
N GLY A 277 55.14 1.85 -5.04
CA GLY A 277 56.54 2.29 -5.24
C GLY A 277 57.17 1.97 -6.59
N ARG A 278 57.22 2.93 -7.51
CA ARG A 278 58.29 3.95 -7.62
C ARG A 278 57.77 5.17 -8.37
#